data_AF-A0A7J9D4D5-F1
#
_entry.id   AF-A0A7J9D4D5-F1
#
_cell.length_a   1.000
_cell.length_b   1.000
_cell.length_c   1.000
_cell.angle_alpha   90.00
_cell.angle_beta   90.00
_cell.angle_gamma   90.00
#
_symmetry.space_group_name_H-M   'P 1'
#
loop_
_entity.id
_entity.type
_entity.pdbx_description
1 polymer ?
#
loop_
_entity_poly.entity_id
_entity_poly.type
_entity_poly.pdbx_seq_one_letter_code
_entity_poly.pdbx_strand_id
1 'polypeptide(L)'
;MDGYLCLTATHRELNDVVVDVWIMKEYGVKESWVKLMSSTQPDLLPGSPFEVPLAFSKNGNKVLFHNKYSRGNRDSLVWYALGSKRVEKVAIEGVPVVYDVYLYVESLVPLNDRRPRG
;
A
#
# COMPACT_ATOMS: atom_id res chain seq x y z
N MET A 1 -15.08 4.85 -11.09
CA MET A 1 -14.36 4.64 -9.82
C MET A 1 -13.38 3.52 -10.12
N ASP A 2 -12.20 3.87 -10.63
CA ASP A 2 -11.29 2.89 -11.24
C ASP A 2 -10.15 2.58 -10.27
N GLY A 3 -10.53 2.16 -9.06
CA GLY A 3 -9.61 1.82 -7.98
C GLY A 3 -9.83 0.38 -7.52
N TYR A 4 -8.79 -0.23 -6.98
CA TYR A 4 -8.87 -1.54 -6.35
C TYR A 4 -8.95 -1.41 -4.84
N LEU A 5 -9.72 -2.28 -4.18
CA LEU A 5 -9.60 -2.44 -2.73
C LEU A 5 -8.32 -3.22 -2.43
N CYS A 6 -7.54 -2.77 -1.46
CA CYS A 6 -6.27 -3.39 -1.09
C CYS A 6 -6.32 -3.93 0.34
N LEU A 7 -5.66 -5.06 0.56
CA LEU A 7 -5.46 -5.68 1.86
C LEU A 7 -3.98 -6.06 2.03
N THR A 8 -3.36 -5.57 3.09
CA THR A 8 -2.04 -6.03 3.54
C THR A 8 -2.25 -7.04 4.66
N ALA A 9 -1.65 -8.22 4.54
CA ALA A 9 -1.65 -9.26 5.57
C ALA A 9 -0.20 -9.52 6.00
N THR A 10 0.01 -9.61 7.31
CA THR A 10 1.32 -9.93 7.88
C THR A 10 1.16 -11.17 8.75
N HIS A 11 1.91 -12.21 8.45
CA HIS A 11 1.83 -13.49 9.14
C HIS A 11 3.23 -14.11 9.30
N ARG A 12 3.33 -15.14 10.14
CA ARG A 12 4.57 -15.89 10.31
C ARG A 12 4.52 -17.17 9.49
N GLU A 13 5.57 -17.43 8.72
CA GLU A 13 5.80 -18.72 8.08
C GLU A 13 7.17 -19.25 8.53
N LEU A 14 7.16 -20.40 9.22
CA LEU A 14 8.34 -20.97 9.86
C LEU A 14 9.01 -19.95 10.81
N ASN A 15 10.19 -19.44 10.44
CA ASN A 15 10.97 -18.45 11.20
C ASN A 15 10.95 -17.05 10.56
N ASP A 16 10.21 -16.88 9.46
CA ASP A 16 10.14 -15.63 8.71
C ASP A 16 8.82 -14.90 8.97
N VAL A 17 8.87 -13.57 8.88
CA VAL A 17 7.69 -12.73 8.78
C VAL A 17 7.40 -12.53 7.29
N VAL A 18 6.19 -12.86 6.88
CA VAL A 18 5.71 -12.70 5.51
C VAL A 18 4.75 -11.53 5.46
N VAL A 19 4.92 -10.70 4.43
CA VAL A 19 3.97 -9.65 4.07
C VAL A 19 3.37 -10.00 2.72
N ASP A 20 2.06 -10.16 2.70
CA ASP A 20 1.25 -10.37 1.51
C ASP A 20 0.41 -9.13 1.21
N VAL A 21 0.39 -8.71 -0.05
CA VAL A 21 -0.50 -7.65 -0.52
C VAL A 21 -1.49 -8.26 -1.50
N TRP A 22 -2.77 -8.05 -1.24
CA TRP A 22 -3.89 -8.53 -2.05
C TRP A 22 -4.70 -7.35 -2.58
N ILE A 23 -5.23 -7.49 -3.80
CA ILE A 23 -6.14 -6.52 -4.38
C ILE A 23 -7.43 -7.19 -4.86
N MET A 24 -8.56 -6.52 -4.66
CA MET A 24 -9.86 -6.89 -5.22
C MET A 24 -10.05 -6.11 -6.53
N LYS A 25 -10.03 -6.82 -7.66
CA LYS A 25 -10.17 -6.18 -8.97
C LYS A 25 -11.59 -5.69 -9.24
N GLU A 26 -12.59 -6.39 -8.70
CA GLU A 26 -14.00 -6.07 -8.86
C GLU A 26 -14.66 -5.99 -7.50
N TYR A 27 -15.12 -4.78 -7.15
CA TYR A 27 -15.62 -4.51 -5.81
C TYR A 27 -16.85 -5.37 -5.46
N GLY A 28 -16.80 -6.05 -4.31
CA GLY A 28 -17.87 -6.94 -3.84
C GLY A 28 -17.80 -8.37 -4.41
N VAL A 29 -16.92 -8.65 -5.37
CA VAL A 29 -16.74 -9.99 -5.95
C VAL A 29 -15.59 -10.70 -5.23
N LYS A 30 -15.92 -11.72 -4.43
CA LYS A 30 -14.96 -12.47 -3.61
C LYS A 30 -13.87 -13.15 -4.45
N GLU A 31 -14.21 -13.62 -5.63
CA GLU A 31 -13.30 -14.35 -6.53
C GLU A 31 -12.32 -13.40 -7.24
N SER A 32 -12.55 -12.09 -7.17
CA SER A 32 -11.69 -11.08 -7.80
C SER A 32 -10.45 -10.70 -6.97
N TRP A 33 -10.32 -11.26 -5.76
CA TRP A 33 -9.12 -11.11 -4.95
C TRP A 33 -7.94 -11.82 -5.61
N VAL A 34 -6.90 -11.06 -5.93
CA VAL A 34 -5.64 -11.59 -6.45
C VAL A 34 -4.48 -11.15 -5.56
N LYS A 35 -3.53 -12.06 -5.34
CA LYS A 35 -2.29 -11.74 -4.64
C LYS A 35 -1.41 -10.91 -5.56
N LEU A 36 -1.11 -9.69 -5.14
CA LEU A 36 -0.29 -8.74 -5.87
C LEU A 36 1.21 -8.99 -5.64
N MET A 37 1.59 -9.23 -4.38
CA MET A 37 2.95 -9.60 -4.00
C MET A 37 2.98 -10.39 -2.69
N SER A 38 4.10 -11.09 -2.49
CA SER A 38 4.46 -11.80 -1.27
C SER A 38 5.95 -11.60 -1.04
N SER A 39 6.33 -11.24 0.19
CA SER A 39 7.71 -10.97 0.58
C SER A 39 8.03 -11.60 1.92
N THR A 40 9.11 -12.38 1.98
CA THR A 40 9.74 -12.81 3.24
C THR A 40 10.70 -11.72 3.72
N GLN A 41 10.63 -11.38 5.00
CA GLN A 41 11.48 -10.35 5.61
C GLN A 41 12.90 -10.91 5.83
N PRO A 42 13.82 -10.74 4.86
CA PRO A 42 14.98 -9.88 5.09
C PRO A 42 15.40 -8.99 3.90
N ASP A 43 14.89 -9.24 2.68
CA ASP A 43 15.50 -8.69 1.45
C ASP A 43 14.82 -7.43 0.91
N LEU A 44 13.54 -7.23 1.20
CA LEU A 44 12.81 -6.12 0.61
C LEU A 44 12.92 -4.85 1.46
N LEU A 45 12.72 -4.88 2.79
CA LEU A 45 12.96 -3.75 3.69
C LEU A 45 13.18 -4.23 5.15
N PRO A 46 14.37 -4.03 5.75
CA PRO A 46 14.60 -4.41 7.14
C PRO A 46 13.81 -3.51 8.10
N GLY A 47 12.74 -4.07 8.70
CA GLY A 47 12.26 -3.65 10.02
C GLY A 47 10.84 -3.10 10.16
N SER A 48 10.04 -2.90 9.11
CA SER A 48 8.64 -2.45 9.30
C SER A 48 7.64 -3.60 9.17
N PRO A 49 6.66 -3.74 10.09
CA PRO A 49 5.55 -4.67 9.94
C PRO A 49 4.38 -4.11 9.11
N PHE A 50 4.46 -2.87 8.60
CA PHE A 50 3.34 -2.21 7.94
C PHE A 50 3.77 -1.61 6.60
N GLU A 51 3.68 -2.41 5.55
CA GLU A 51 3.73 -1.92 4.18
C GLU A 51 2.33 -1.40 3.82
N VAL A 52 2.18 -0.08 3.77
CA VAL A 52 0.95 0.54 3.28
C VAL A 52 1.12 0.81 1.78
N PRO A 53 0.49 0.02 0.90
CA PRO A 53 0.44 0.33 -0.53
C PRO A 53 -0.39 1.60 -0.72
N LEU A 54 0.20 2.60 -1.36
CA LEU A 54 -0.40 3.92 -1.54
C LEU A 54 -1.01 4.12 -2.91
N ALA A 55 -0.34 3.65 -3.96
CA ALA A 55 -0.76 3.89 -5.33
C ALA A 55 -0.10 2.92 -6.31
N PHE A 56 -0.76 2.70 -7.44
CA PHE A 56 -0.11 2.17 -8.63
C PHE A 56 0.56 3.29 -9.42
N SER A 57 1.70 2.97 -10.03
CA SER A 57 2.27 3.76 -11.11
C SER A 57 1.30 3.87 -12.29
N LYS A 58 1.48 4.89 -13.14
CA LYS A 58 0.61 5.18 -14.29
C LYS A 58 0.39 3.97 -15.23
N ASN A 59 1.39 3.12 -15.39
CA ASN A 59 1.36 1.91 -16.22
C ASN A 59 1.02 0.63 -15.43
N GLY A 60 0.72 0.73 -14.14
CA GLY A 60 0.33 -0.38 -13.28
C GLY A 60 1.43 -1.39 -12.97
N ASN A 61 2.69 -1.16 -13.36
CA ASN A 61 3.76 -2.15 -13.18
C ASN A 61 4.56 -1.98 -11.88
N LYS A 62 4.36 -0.87 -11.19
CA LYS A 62 4.93 -0.56 -9.87
C LYS A 62 3.86 -0.16 -8.87
N VAL A 63 4.12 -0.46 -7.59
CA VAL A 63 3.32 -0.07 -6.42
C VAL A 63 4.15 0.82 -5.51
N LEU A 64 3.59 1.93 -5.05
CA LEU A 64 4.22 2.83 -4.10
C LEU A 64 3.93 2.33 -2.68
N PHE A 65 4.98 2.18 -1.88
CA PHE A 65 4.86 1.81 -0.48
C PHE A 65 5.40 2.89 0.44
N HIS A 66 4.74 3.07 1.58
CA HIS A 66 5.31 3.76 2.72
C HIS A 66 6.05 2.77 3.62
N ASN A 67 7.34 3.01 3.82
CA ASN A 67 8.17 2.27 4.76
C ASN A 67 8.42 3.12 6.01
N LYS A 68 7.76 2.73 7.09
CA LYS A 68 7.81 3.39 8.39
C LYS A 68 9.10 3.09 9.14
N TYR A 69 9.55 4.08 9.91
CA TYR A 69 10.78 4.15 10.67
C TYR A 69 11.02 2.85 11.42
N SER A 70 12.12 2.18 11.08
CA SER A 70 12.58 1.05 11.86
C SER A 70 14.10 1.02 11.94
N ARG A 71 14.58 0.64 13.13
CA ARG A 71 16.00 0.42 13.46
C ARG A 71 16.95 1.57 13.07
N GLY A 72 16.51 2.82 13.13
CA GLY A 72 17.36 4.01 12.91
C GLY A 72 17.32 4.61 11.52
N ASN A 73 16.49 4.10 10.60
CA ASN A 73 16.31 4.66 9.25
C ASN A 73 15.11 5.59 9.18
N ARG A 74 15.22 6.69 8.42
CA ARG A 74 14.14 7.65 8.15
C ARG A 74 12.95 6.98 7.46
N ASP A 75 11.77 7.58 7.62
CA ASP A 75 10.61 7.22 6.80
C ASP A 75 10.94 7.42 5.33
N SER A 76 10.45 6.51 4.50
CA SER A 76 10.72 6.57 3.07
C SER A 76 9.56 6.04 2.25
N LEU A 77 9.45 6.59 1.05
CA LEU A 77 8.60 6.06 0.00
C LEU A 77 9.45 5.23 -0.96
N VAL A 78 8.93 4.08 -1.36
CA VAL A 78 9.62 3.19 -2.31
C VAL A 78 8.67 2.70 -3.39
N TRP A 79 9.15 2.65 -4.62
CA TRP A 79 8.49 1.94 -5.71
C TRP A 79 8.92 0.48 -5.71
N TYR A 80 7.96 -0.43 -5.68
CA TYR A 80 8.17 -1.85 -5.90
C TYR A 80 7.72 -2.24 -7.31
N ALA A 81 8.64 -2.73 -8.13
CA ALA A 81 8.33 -3.23 -9.47
C ALA A 81 7.78 -4.66 -9.41
N LEU A 82 6.53 -4.86 -9.82
CA LEU A 82 5.83 -6.14 -9.72
C LEU A 82 6.48 -7.26 -10.54
N GLY A 83 7.00 -6.92 -11.73
CA GLY A 83 7.62 -7.90 -12.64
C GLY A 83 9.02 -8.33 -12.20
N SER A 84 9.86 -7.37 -11.81
CA SER A 84 11.26 -7.63 -11.46
C SER A 84 11.50 -7.81 -9.96
N LYS A 85 10.48 -7.55 -9.13
CA LYS A 85 10.54 -7.54 -7.66
C LYS A 85 11.61 -6.60 -7.09
N ARG A 86 11.95 -5.54 -7.82
CA ARG A 86 12.97 -4.55 -7.42
C ARG A 86 12.35 -3.41 -6.65
N VAL A 87 13.11 -2.89 -5.68
CA VAL A 87 12.75 -1.71 -4.88
C VAL A 87 13.57 -0.52 -5.37
N GLU A 88 12.90 0.60 -5.61
CA GLU A 88 13.49 1.88 -5.98
C GLU A 88 13.08 2.93 -4.94
N LYS A 89 14.05 3.65 -4.35
CA LYS A 89 13.75 4.72 -3.39
C LYS A 89 13.18 5.94 -4.09
N VAL A 90 12.19 6.56 -3.46
CA VAL A 90 11.60 7.83 -3.91
C VAL A 90 12.10 8.94 -2.99
N ALA A 91 12.70 9.97 -3.58
CA ALA A 91 13.05 11.19 -2.88
C ALA A 91 11.98 12.24 -3.12
N ILE A 92 11.43 12.80 -2.05
CA ILE A 92 10.56 13.97 -2.09
C ILE A 92 11.22 15.03 -1.21
N GLU A 93 11.48 16.20 -1.80
CA GLU A 93 12.07 17.31 -1.08
C GLU A 93 11.05 17.91 -0.09
N GLY A 94 11.54 18.34 1.07
CA GLY A 94 10.73 18.98 2.11
C GLY A 94 9.88 18.02 2.98
N VAL A 95 9.96 16.70 2.76
CA VAL A 95 9.27 15.74 3.62
C VAL A 95 10.02 15.58 4.96
N PRO A 96 9.30 15.56 6.10
CA PRO A 96 9.91 15.30 7.41
C PRO A 96 10.66 13.97 7.46
N VAL A 97 11.55 13.84 8.45
CA VAL A 97 12.30 12.59 8.69
C VAL A 97 11.39 11.44 9.12
N VAL A 98 10.28 11.76 9.79
CA VAL A 98 9.25 10.84 10.26
C VAL A 98 7.89 11.46 9.94
N TYR A 99 7.00 10.70 9.30
CA TYR A 99 5.66 11.11 8.90
C TYR A 99 4.73 9.89 8.80
N ASP A 100 3.45 10.11 9.10
CA ASP A 100 2.41 9.11 8.85
C ASP A 100 1.75 9.37 7.49
N VAL A 101 1.25 8.31 6.86
CA VAL A 101 0.50 8.39 5.62
C VAL A 101 -0.93 7.91 5.87
N TYR A 102 -1.89 8.69 5.40
CA TYR A 102 -3.31 8.39 5.51
C TYR A 102 -3.89 8.17 4.11
N LEU A 103 -4.66 7.09 3.96
CA LEU A 103 -5.41 6.81 2.74
C LEU A 103 -6.77 7.47 2.83
N TYR A 104 -7.03 8.45 1.97
CA TYR A 104 -8.36 9.00 1.79
C TYR A 104 -9.09 8.18 0.73
N VAL A 105 -10.19 7.55 1.14
CA VAL A 105 -11.10 6.86 0.23
C VAL A 105 -12.37 7.67 0.14
N GLU A 106 -12.81 7.97 -1.08
CA GLU A 106 -14.07 8.68 -1.30
C GLU A 106 -15.23 7.84 -0.76
N SER A 107 -16.19 8.50 -0.09
CA SER A 107 -17.39 7.84 0.39
C SER A 107 -18.17 7.28 -0.80
N LEU A 108 -18.43 5.97 -0.80
CA LEU A 108 -19.36 5.34 -1.75
C LEU A 108 -20.82 5.71 -1.49
N VAL A 109 -21.10 6.41 -0.39
CA VAL A 109 -22.43 6.94 -0.07
C VAL A 109 -22.52 8.39 -0.56
N PRO A 110 -23.49 8.72 -1.43
CA PRO A 110 -23.76 10.10 -1.80
C PRO A 110 -24.10 10.91 -0.55
N LEU A 111 -23.41 12.03 -0.34
CA LEU A 111 -23.86 13.00 0.64
C LEU A 111 -25.21 13.54 0.15
N ASN A 112 -26.28 13.11 0.80
CA ASN A 112 -27.61 13.59 0.49
C ASN A 112 -27.64 15.11 0.67
N ASP A 113 -27.66 15.84 -0.45
CA ASP A 113 -27.86 17.29 -0.51
C ASP A 113 -29.31 17.59 -0.14
N ARG A 114 -29.67 17.42 1.14
CA ARG A 114 -30.93 17.90 1.67
C ARG A 114 -30.81 19.42 1.82
N ARG A 115 -30.99 20.16 0.72
CA ARG A 115 -31.38 21.57 0.82
C ARG A 115 -32.71 21.62 1.57
N PRO A 116 -32.83 22.38 2.68
CA PRO A 116 -34.15 22.74 3.16
C PRO A 116 -34.81 23.58 2.08
N ARG A 117 -35.97 23.14 1.57
CA ARG A 117 -36.88 24.05 0.90
C ARG A 117 -37.48 24.90 2.01
N GLY A 118 -36.96 26.11 2.17
CA GLY A 118 -37.54 27.20 2.93
C GLY A 118 -37.75 28.36 1.99
#